data_AF-A0A821UC73-F1
#
_entry.id   AF-A0A821UC73-F1
#
_cell.length_a   1.000
_cell.length_b   1.000
_cell.length_c   1.000
_cell.angle_alpha   90.00
_cell.angle_beta   90.00
_cell.angle_gamma   90.00
#
_symmetry.space_group_name_H-M   'P 1'
#
loop_
_entity.id
_entity.type
_entity.pdbx_description
1 polymer ?
#
loop_
_entity_poly.entity_id
_entity_poly.type
_entity_poly.pdbx_seq_one_letter_code
_entity_poly.pdbx_strand_id
1 'polypeptide(L)'
;MTMAQVTVRMHSKQTCAIYDRFGRLMFGNETLPKDVLEYVVFERILTNPYSQWRVHSKILPSWLPPLNPHCKTKIVHIDLAQEFFELHLKK
;
A
#
# COMPACT_ATOMS: atom_id res chain seq x y z
N MET A 1 15.23 24.95 7.73
CA MET A 1 15.70 23.58 7.44
C MET A 1 15.03 23.14 6.14
N THR A 2 15.78 23.13 5.03
CA THR A 2 15.22 22.92 3.68
C THR A 2 15.32 21.45 3.28
N MET A 3 14.20 20.87 2.84
CA MET A 3 14.13 19.50 2.33
C MET A 3 13.77 19.53 0.85
N ALA A 4 14.37 18.63 0.07
CA ALA A 4 14.02 18.40 -1.32
C ALA A 4 13.24 17.08 -1.43
N GLN A 5 12.24 17.08 -2.29
CA GLN A 5 11.48 15.90 -2.64
C GLN A 5 11.50 15.67 -4.15
N VAL A 6 11.63 14.41 -4.55
CA VAL A 6 11.63 13.98 -5.94
C VAL A 6 10.68 12.80 -6.08
N THR A 7 9.70 12.92 -6.98
CA THR A 7 8.78 11.83 -7.29
C THR A 7 9.25 11.10 -8.54
N VAL A 8 9.39 9.79 -8.45
CA VAL A 8 9.85 8.93 -9.55
C VAL A 8 8.76 7.94 -9.92
N ARG A 9 8.40 7.87 -11.21
CA ARG A 9 7.52 6.84 -11.75
C ARG A 9 8.34 5.59 -12.07
N MET A 10 8.04 4.50 -11.38
CA MET A 10 8.66 3.20 -11.59
C MET A 10 7.65 2.26 -12.23
N HIS A 11 8.04 1.64 -13.35
CA HIS A 11 7.29 0.56 -13.98
C HIS A 11 8.20 -0.67 -14.05
N SER A 12 7.88 -1.68 -13.26
CA SER A 12 8.72 -2.87 -13.10
C SER A 12 7.88 -4.14 -13.05
N LYS A 13 8.51 -5.28 -13.34
CA LYS A 13 7.94 -6.62 -13.14
C LYS A 13 8.44 -7.17 -11.81
N GLN A 14 7.53 -7.51 -10.90
CA GLN A 14 7.88 -7.99 -9.56
C GLN A 14 7.14 -9.28 -9.24
N THR A 15 7.80 -10.18 -8.50
CA THR A 15 7.19 -11.34 -7.86
C THR A 15 7.07 -11.07 -6.37
N CYS A 16 5.95 -11.46 -5.77
CA CYS A 16 5.71 -11.27 -4.33
C CYS A 16 4.96 -12.49 -3.81
N ALA A 17 5.51 -13.13 -2.78
CA ALA A 17 4.86 -14.20 -2.03
C ALA A 17 5.03 -13.92 -0.54
N ILE A 18 3.91 -13.82 0.18
CA ILE A 18 3.90 -13.59 1.62
C ILE A 18 3.51 -14.89 2.31
N TYR A 19 4.30 -15.30 3.29
CA TYR A 19 4.10 -16.52 4.06
C TYR A 19 3.67 -16.20 5.50
N ASP A 20 2.81 -17.05 6.06
CA ASP A 20 2.46 -17.03 7.48
C ASP A 20 3.62 -17.59 8.33
N ARG A 21 3.56 -17.42 9.65
CA ARG A 21 4.54 -17.97 10.62
C ARG A 21 4.70 -19.50 10.53
N PHE A 22 3.69 -20.19 9.97
CA PHE A 22 3.68 -21.64 9.74
C PHE A 22 4.16 -22.03 8.33
N GLY A 23 4.67 -21.09 7.53
CA GLY A 23 5.18 -21.35 6.18
C GLY A 23 4.11 -21.55 5.10
N ARG A 24 2.82 -21.29 5.40
CA ARG A 24 1.72 -21.39 4.43
C ARG A 24 1.61 -20.09 3.62
N LEU A 25 1.36 -20.19 2.32
CA LEU A 25 1.19 -19.03 1.43
C LEU A 25 -0.07 -18.24 1.80
N MET A 26 0.09 -16.93 2.02
CA MET A 26 -0.98 -16.00 2.41
C MET A 26 -1.46 -15.13 1.25
N PHE A 27 -0.51 -14.70 0.42
CA PHE A 27 -0.73 -13.73 -0.63
C PHE A 27 0.32 -13.87 -1.73
N GLY A 28 -0.11 -13.66 -2.98
CA GLY A 28 0.79 -13.59 -4.12
C GLY A 28 1.24 -14.94 -4.68
N ASN A 29 2.35 -14.94 -5.42
CA ASN A 29 2.94 -16.12 -6.06
C ASN A 29 4.44 -15.84 -6.33
N GLU A 30 5.31 -16.83 -6.10
CA GLU A 30 6.76 -16.72 -6.30
C GLU A 30 7.18 -16.73 -7.77
N THR A 31 6.45 -17.45 -8.61
CA THR A 31 6.85 -17.75 -9.98
C THR A 31 6.28 -16.78 -11.01
N LEU A 32 5.11 -16.20 -10.72
CA LEU A 32 4.38 -15.35 -11.66
C LEU A 32 4.70 -13.87 -11.42
N PRO A 33 5.50 -13.22 -12.27
CA PRO A 33 5.73 -11.79 -12.17
C PRO A 33 4.47 -11.01 -12.56
N LYS A 34 4.20 -9.93 -11.83
CA LYS A 34 3.14 -8.98 -12.14
C LYS A 34 3.74 -7.63 -12.52
N ASP A 35 3.09 -6.95 -13.45
CA ASP A 35 3.41 -5.57 -13.80
C ASP A 35 2.95 -4.63 -12.70
N VAL A 36 3.88 -3.82 -12.21
CA VAL A 36 3.70 -2.92 -11.08
C VAL A 36 4.10 -1.52 -11.51
N LEU A 37 3.15 -0.59 -11.43
CA LEU A 37 3.34 0.83 -11.75
C LEU A 37 3.13 1.66 -10.49
N GLU A 38 4.18 2.36 -10.07
CA GLU A 38 4.23 3.04 -8.78
C GLU A 38 4.90 4.41 -8.89
N TYR A 39 4.51 5.31 -8.00
CA TYR A 39 5.10 6.64 -7.88
C TYR A 39 5.74 6.74 -6.49
N VAL A 40 7.06 6.62 -6.44
CA VAL A 40 7.84 6.63 -5.20
C VAL A 40 8.38 8.03 -4.98
N VAL A 41 8.11 8.60 -3.81
CA VAL A 41 8.63 9.90 -3.38
C VAL A 41 9.89 9.68 -2.58
N PHE A 42 10.99 10.27 -3.02
CA PHE A 42 12.24 10.33 -2.28
C PHE A 42 12.39 11.69 -1.62
N GLU A 43 12.98 11.71 -0.44
CA GLU A 43 13.33 12.93 0.29
C GLU A 43 14.82 13.01 0.60
N ARG A 44 15.32 14.25 0.70
CA ARG A 44 16.65 14.54 1.25
C ARG A 44 16.69 15.90 1.94
N ILE A 45 17.37 15.99 3.07
CA ILE A 45 17.62 17.25 3.78
C ILE A 45 18.81 17.98 3.11
N LEU A 46 18.57 19.10 2.43
CA LEU A 46 19.60 19.80 1.67
C LEU A 46 20.66 20.47 2.57
N THR A 47 20.28 20.88 3.77
CA THR A 47 21.16 21.60 4.71
C THR A 47 22.29 20.71 5.26
N ASN A 48 22.10 19.38 5.27
CA ASN A 48 23.11 18.44 5.77
C ASN A 48 23.86 17.81 4.58
N PRO A 49 25.19 17.99 4.44
CA PRO A 49 25.96 17.40 3.36
C PRO A 49 26.04 15.87 3.43
N TYR A 50 25.84 15.28 4.62
CA TYR A 50 25.87 13.83 4.83
C TYR A 50 24.48 13.18 4.66
N SER A 51 23.46 13.94 4.29
CA SER A 51 22.13 13.39 4.05
C SER A 51 22.10 12.55 2.78
N GLN A 52 21.43 11.41 2.85
CA GLN A 52 21.20 10.53 1.72
C GLN A 52 19.75 10.64 1.26
N TRP A 53 19.50 10.28 0.01
CA TRP A 53 18.14 10.11 -0.50
C TRP A 53 17.48 8.91 0.20
N ARG A 54 16.30 9.12 0.75
CA ARG A 54 15.51 8.07 1.41
C ARG A 54 14.13 8.01 0.80
N VAL A 55 13.52 6.83 0.78
CA VAL A 55 12.11 6.70 0.43
C VAL A 55 11.27 7.38 1.50
N HIS A 56 10.39 8.29 1.11
CA HIS A 56 9.48 9.01 1.98
C HIS A 56 8.08 8.42 1.96
N SER A 57 7.47 8.35 0.77
CA SER A 57 6.10 7.86 0.62
C SER A 57 5.87 7.27 -0.77
N LYS A 58 4.72 6.62 -0.92
CA LYS A 58 4.23 6.09 -2.19
C LYS A 58 2.88 6.74 -2.50
N ILE A 59 2.74 7.28 -3.69
CA ILE A 59 1.49 7.89 -4.14
C ILE A 59 0.60 6.79 -4.72
N LEU A 60 -0.63 6.70 -4.22
CA LEU A 60 -1.68 5.80 -4.72
C LEU A 60 -2.66 6.61 -5.58
N PRO A 61 -2.67 6.42 -6.91
CA PRO A 61 -3.65 7.09 -7.75
C PRO A 61 -5.05 6.52 -7.52
N SER A 62 -6.08 7.37 -7.61
CA SER A 62 -7.48 6.97 -7.44
C SER A 62 -7.98 5.98 -8.50
N TRP A 63 -7.36 5.98 -9.67
CA TRP A 63 -7.67 5.10 -10.80
C TRP A 63 -6.89 3.77 -10.79
N LEU A 64 -6.05 3.54 -9.77
CA LEU A 64 -5.32 2.29 -9.66
C LEU A 64 -6.33 1.13 -9.51
N PRO A 65 -6.15 0.00 -10.24
CA PRO A 65 -6.97 -1.17 -9.99
C PRO A 65 -6.84 -1.62 -8.52
N PRO A 66 -7.88 -2.26 -7.95
CA PRO A 66 -7.82 -2.74 -6.59
C PRO A 66 -6.68 -3.75 -6.41
N LEU A 67 -6.13 -3.81 -5.20
CA LEU A 67 -5.11 -4.80 -4.87
C LEU A 67 -5.68 -6.22 -5.05
N ASN A 68 -4.79 -7.15 -5.36
CA ASN A 68 -5.15 -8.57 -5.44
C ASN A 68 -5.83 -9.00 -4.11
N PRO A 69 -6.85 -9.86 -4.17
CA PRO A 69 -7.44 -10.42 -2.97
C PRO A 69 -6.45 -11.31 -2.22
N HIS A 70 -6.65 -11.43 -0.92
CA HIS A 70 -5.90 -12.37 -0.09
C HIS A 70 -6.49 -13.78 -0.25
N CYS A 71 -5.70 -14.82 -0.05
CA CYS A 71 -6.18 -16.20 -0.13
C CYS A 71 -7.11 -16.62 1.03
N LYS A 72 -7.42 -15.72 1.97
CA LYS A 72 -8.24 -15.98 3.16
C LYS A 72 -9.57 -15.22 3.10
N THR A 73 -10.64 -15.88 3.52
CA THR A 73 -11.95 -15.25 3.74
C THR A 73 -11.95 -14.46 5.05
N LYS A 74 -12.61 -13.30 5.05
CA LYS A 74 -12.79 -12.46 6.24
C LYS A 74 -14.28 -12.45 6.58
N ILE A 75 -14.60 -12.73 7.84
CA ILE A 75 -15.93 -12.48 8.39
C ILE A 75 -15.87 -11.08 8.99
N VAL A 76 -16.75 -10.20 8.53
CA VAL A 76 -16.93 -8.87 9.13
C VAL A 76 -18.12 -8.99 10.05
N HIS A 77 -17.89 -8.80 11.36
CA HIS A 77 -18.98 -8.68 12.31
C HIS A 77 -19.62 -7.30 12.12
N ILE A 78 -20.92 -7.30 11.85
CA ILE A 78 -21.71 -6.08 11.73
C ILE A 78 -22.31 -5.82 13.11
N ASP A 79 -21.88 -4.74 13.74
CA ASP A 79 -22.56 -4.24 14.94
C ASP A 79 -23.86 -3.57 14.50
N LEU A 80 -24.93 -4.35 14.43
CA LEU A 80 -26.25 -3.91 13.98
C LEU A 80 -26.73 -2.67 14.74
N ALA A 81 -26.38 -2.54 16.03
CA ALA A 81 -26.76 -1.38 16.82
C ALA A 81 -26.30 -0.06 16.18
N GLN A 82 -25.10 0.00 15.61
CA GLN A 82 -24.49 1.24 15.12
C GLN A 82 -25.09 1.72 13.79
N GLU A 83 -25.37 0.80 12.85
CA GLU A 83 -26.06 1.14 11.59
C GLU A 83 -27.50 1.60 11.84
N PHE A 84 -28.22 0.98 12.78
CA PHE A 84 -29.57 1.41 13.14
C PHE A 84 -29.57 2.84 13.69
N PHE A 85 -28.63 3.22 14.58
CA PHE A 85 -28.55 4.58 15.11
C PHE A 85 -28.20 5.62 14.04
N GLU A 86 -27.27 5.33 13.12
CA GLU A 86 -26.90 6.27 12.05
C GLU A 86 -28.02 6.49 11.02
N LEU A 87 -28.79 5.44 10.70
CA LEU A 87 -29.96 5.54 9.82
C LEU A 87 -31.09 6.37 10.42
N HIS A 88 -31.24 6.37 11.75
CA HIS A 88 -32.30 7.12 12.44
C HIS A 88 -31.92 8.57 12.78
N LEU A 89 -30.62 8.91 12.74
CA LEU A 89 -30.12 10.29 12.96
C LEU A 89 -30.03 11.13 11.68
N LYS A 90 -30.13 10.52 10.49
CA LYS A 90 -30.18 11.23 9.19
C LYS A 90 -31.61 11.58 8.75
N LYS A 91 -32.52 11.87 9.69
CA LYS A 91 -33.84 12.43 9.42
C LYS A 91 -33.89 13.92 9.75
#